data_AF-A0A7X0GEB0-F1
#
_entry.id   AF-A0A7X0GEB0-F1
#
_cell.length_a   1.000
_cell.length_b   1.000
_cell.length_c   1.000
_cell.angle_alpha   90.00
_cell.angle_beta   90.00
_cell.angle_gamma   90.00
#
_symmetry.space_group_name_H-M   'P 1'
#
loop_
_entity.id
_entity.type
_entity.pdbx_description
1 polymer ?
#
loop_
_entity_poly.entity_id
_entity_poly.type
_entity_poly.pdbx_seq_one_letter_code
_entity_poly.pdbx_strand_id
1 'polypeptide(L)'
;MGEKAVTGFLLQGMIIDVLDVDGDAPVLAGATEDTGLYMCGTIRLMDAVRRSWTERGLSYPNLRFETFGNSGWYDPEEFVVKVPSLGLQVLVGPSRRLL
;
A
#
# COMPACT_ATOMS: atom_id res chain seq x y z
N MET A 1 16.47 24.27 5.43
CA MET A 1 16.26 24.04 6.88
C MET A 1 14.76 23.97 7.11
N GLY A 2 14.16 22.82 6.80
CA GLY A 2 12.71 22.60 6.91
C GLY A 2 12.52 21.26 7.60
N GLU A 3 11.90 21.30 8.76
CA GLU A 3 11.58 20.15 9.59
C GLU A 3 10.57 19.29 8.83
N LYS A 4 11.02 18.19 8.22
CA LYS A 4 10.10 17.18 7.65
C LYS A 4 9.66 16.28 8.80
N ALA A 5 8.56 16.69 9.43
CA ALA A 5 8.00 16.01 10.59
C ALA A 5 7.47 14.63 10.21
N VAL A 6 8.14 13.58 10.69
CA VAL A 6 7.49 12.29 10.91
C VAL A 6 6.51 12.52 12.05
N THR A 7 5.26 12.85 11.75
CA THR A 7 4.20 12.91 12.77
C THR A 7 3.72 11.48 13.03
N GLY A 8 4.61 10.65 13.59
CA GLY A 8 4.24 9.36 14.13
C GLY A 8 3.72 9.56 15.55
N PHE A 9 2.41 9.41 15.77
CA PHE A 9 1.87 9.31 17.12
C PHE A 9 2.28 7.96 17.69
N LEU A 10 3.37 7.93 18.48
CA LEU A 10 3.81 6.75 19.24
C LEU A 10 2.85 6.52 20.40
N LEU A 11 1.67 5.96 20.13
CA LEU A 11 0.86 5.36 21.18
C LEU A 11 1.37 3.92 21.35
N GLN A 12 2.12 3.67 22.43
CA GLN A 12 2.44 2.32 22.93
C GLN A 12 3.00 1.36 21.85
N GLY A 13 4.04 1.78 21.12
CA GLY A 13 4.70 0.92 20.12
C GLY A 13 3.96 0.81 18.78
N MET A 14 2.92 1.60 18.53
CA MET A 14 2.24 1.64 17.23
C MET A 14 2.65 2.89 16.45
N ILE A 15 3.11 2.74 15.20
CA ILE A 15 3.32 3.86 14.27
C ILE A 15 2.13 3.87 13.31
N ILE A 16 1.31 4.92 13.39
CA ILE A 16 0.01 4.96 12.69
C ILE A 16 0.07 5.73 11.37
N ASP A 17 1.02 6.65 11.18
CA ASP A 17 1.11 7.43 9.93
C ASP A 17 2.57 7.78 9.56
N VAL A 18 2.99 7.32 8.39
CA VAL A 18 4.21 7.80 7.70
C VAL A 18 3.76 8.55 6.46
N LEU A 19 3.75 9.89 6.54
CA LEU A 19 3.41 10.75 5.40
C LEU A 19 4.70 11.26 4.73
N ASP A 20 4.72 11.13 3.40
CA ASP A 20 5.66 11.73 2.44
C ASP A 20 7.14 11.82 2.89
N VAL A 21 7.80 10.66 2.90
CA VAL A 21 9.25 10.58 3.09
C VAL A 21 9.91 10.53 1.72
N ASP A 22 10.67 11.58 1.38
CA ASP A 22 11.57 11.55 0.22
C ASP A 22 12.65 10.49 0.43
N GLY A 23 12.46 9.33 -0.22
CA GLY A 23 13.47 8.45 -0.81
C GLY A 23 14.57 7.81 0.02
N ASP A 24 14.97 8.35 1.18
CA ASP A 24 16.25 7.99 1.82
C ASP A 24 16.27 8.11 3.36
N ALA A 25 15.19 8.59 4.01
CA ALA A 25 15.15 8.62 5.47
C ALA A 25 14.83 7.22 6.03
N PRO A 26 15.42 6.82 7.17
CA PRO A 26 15.11 5.54 7.79
C PRO A 26 13.69 5.60 8.38
N VAL A 27 12.71 5.21 7.55
CA VAL A 27 11.26 5.22 7.87
C VAL A 27 10.94 4.50 9.18
N LEU A 28 11.79 3.55 9.59
CA LEU A 28 11.58 2.65 10.72
C LEU A 28 12.62 2.79 11.85
N ALA A 29 13.35 3.91 11.94
CA ALA A 29 14.45 4.07 12.89
C ALA A 29 14.09 3.78 14.37
N GLY A 30 12.82 3.95 14.76
CA GLY A 30 12.33 3.69 16.12
C GLY A 30 11.51 2.41 16.32
N ALA A 31 11.29 1.60 15.27
CA ALA A 31 10.41 0.43 15.38
C ALA A 31 11.09 -0.73 16.13
N THR A 32 10.37 -1.44 16.98
CA THR A 32 10.81 -2.62 17.75
C THR A 32 10.06 -3.87 17.29
N GLU A 33 10.35 -5.04 17.87
CA GLU A 33 9.68 -6.32 17.55
C GLU A 33 8.16 -6.26 17.79
N ASP A 34 7.74 -5.54 18.82
CA ASP A 34 6.32 -5.33 19.16
C ASP A 34 5.66 -4.24 18.31
N THR A 35 6.40 -3.58 17.41
CA THR A 35 5.86 -2.47 16.64
C THR A 35 4.85 -2.93 15.61
N GLY A 36 3.66 -2.34 15.66
CA GLY A 36 2.66 -2.38 14.60
C GLY A 36 2.76 -1.16 13.69
N LEU A 37 2.76 -1.37 12.37
CA LEU A 37 2.73 -0.33 11.36
C LEU A 37 1.53 -0.52 10.43
N TYR A 38 0.65 0.48 10.44
CA TYR A 38 -0.39 0.66 9.42
C TYR A 38 0.04 1.83 8.55
N MET A 39 0.06 1.66 7.24
CA MET A 39 0.46 2.75 6.35
C MET A 39 -0.30 2.74 5.03
N CYS A 40 -0.58 3.93 4.52
CA CYS A 40 -1.03 4.17 3.16
C CYS A 40 -0.05 5.12 2.46
N GLY A 41 0.13 4.98 1.14
CA GLY A 41 1.10 5.80 0.43
C GLY A 41 1.32 5.35 -1.00
N THR A 42 2.29 5.98 -1.67
CA THR A 42 2.67 5.60 -3.04
C THR A 42 3.27 4.20 -3.05
N ILE A 43 3.14 3.49 -4.19
CA ILE A 43 3.73 2.14 -4.33
C ILE A 43 5.23 2.11 -4.04
N ARG A 44 5.96 3.18 -4.36
CA ARG A 44 7.39 3.30 -4.06
C ARG A 44 7.68 3.46 -2.57
N LEU A 45 6.86 4.22 -1.83
CA LEU A 45 6.98 4.34 -0.38
C LEU A 45 6.65 3.00 0.29
N MET A 46 5.59 2.32 -0.15
CA MET A 46 5.22 1.00 0.37
C MET A 46 6.34 -0.04 0.12
N ASP A 47 6.97 -0.02 -1.07
CA ASP A 47 8.12 -0.85 -1.38
C ASP A 47 9.32 -0.56 -0.44
N ALA A 48 9.62 0.73 -0.20
CA ALA A 48 10.71 1.14 0.69
C ALA A 48 10.47 0.69 2.14
N VAL A 49 9.24 0.86 2.65
CA VAL A 49 8.82 0.37 3.97
C VAL A 49 8.96 -1.13 4.07
N ARG A 50 8.48 -1.88 3.07
CA ARG A 50 8.57 -3.35 3.06
C ARG A 50 10.02 -3.84 3.08
N ARG A 51 10.92 -3.19 2.34
CA ARG A 51 12.37 -3.52 2.35
C ARG A 51 12.97 -3.28 3.72
N SER A 52 12.78 -2.08 4.27
CA SER A 52 13.30 -1.73 5.60
C SER A 52 12.72 -2.64 6.70
N TRP A 53 11.45 -3.03 6.60
CA TRP A 53 10.82 -3.96 7.54
C TRP A 53 11.49 -5.35 7.52
N THR A 54 11.79 -5.83 6.31
CA THR A 54 12.45 -7.14 6.09
C THR A 54 13.89 -7.11 6.57
N GLU A 55 14.64 -6.06 6.24
CA GLU A 55 16.04 -5.89 6.66
C GLU A 55 16.20 -5.87 8.19
N ARG A 56 15.17 -5.41 8.90
CA ARG A 56 15.14 -5.36 10.37
C ARG A 56 14.59 -6.63 11.03
N GLY A 57 14.17 -7.62 10.24
CA GLY A 57 13.64 -8.88 10.77
C GLY A 57 12.31 -8.75 11.51
N LEU A 58 11.55 -7.67 11.27
CA LEU A 58 10.28 -7.43 11.96
C LEU A 58 9.16 -8.36 11.44
N SER A 59 8.23 -8.70 12.32
CA SER A 59 7.12 -9.61 12.04
C SER A 59 6.18 -9.06 10.94
N TYR A 60 6.00 -9.78 9.83
CA TYR A 60 5.08 -9.39 8.75
C TYR A 60 3.60 -9.24 9.18
N PRO A 61 3.08 -10.04 10.12
CA PRO A 61 1.79 -9.79 10.74
C PRO A 61 1.62 -8.39 11.35
N ASN A 62 2.69 -7.68 11.68
CA ASN A 62 2.63 -6.35 12.24
C ASN A 62 2.75 -5.24 11.19
N LEU A 63 2.95 -5.59 9.92
CA LEU A 63 2.97 -4.66 8.79
C LEU A 63 1.66 -4.74 8.00
N ARG A 64 0.97 -3.61 7.84
CA ARG A 64 -0.30 -3.50 7.13
C ARG A 64 -0.29 -2.32 6.18
N PHE A 65 -0.71 -2.59 4.93
CA PHE A 65 -0.83 -1.59 3.88
C PHE A 65 -2.28 -1.36 3.53
N GLU A 66 -2.63 -0.11 3.30
CA GLU A 66 -3.85 0.31 2.62
C GLU A 66 -3.47 0.98 1.30
N THR A 67 -4.13 0.58 0.20
CA THR A 67 -3.87 1.11 -1.14
C THR A 67 -5.08 1.89 -1.67
N PHE A 68 -4.88 3.14 -2.10
CA PHE A 68 -5.93 4.00 -2.67
C PHE A 68 -6.16 3.82 -4.18
N GLY A 69 -5.63 2.75 -4.78
CA GLY A 69 -5.77 2.48 -6.21
C GLY A 69 -4.91 1.30 -6.70
N ASN A 70 -5.01 1.01 -8.00
CA ASN A 70 -4.13 0.07 -8.69
C ASN A 70 -2.80 0.75 -9.07
N SER A 71 -1.74 -0.04 -9.27
CA SER A 71 -0.40 0.44 -9.68
C SER A 71 -0.37 1.17 -11.03
N GLY A 72 -1.38 0.96 -11.89
CA GLY A 72 -1.44 1.53 -13.24
C GLY A 72 -0.41 0.95 -14.20
N TRP A 73 0.19 -0.21 -13.89
CA TRP A 73 1.23 -0.84 -14.72
C TRP A 73 0.71 -1.55 -15.97
N TYR A 74 -0.59 -1.81 -16.02
CA TYR A 74 -1.22 -2.58 -17.08
C TYR A 74 -2.35 -1.77 -17.69
N ASP A 75 -2.40 -1.80 -19.02
CA ASP A 75 -3.52 -1.26 -19.77
C ASP A 75 -4.75 -2.16 -19.62
N PRO A 76 -5.98 -1.60 -19.57
CA PRO A 76 -7.19 -2.41 -19.58
C PRO A 76 -7.32 -3.19 -20.89
N GLU A 77 -7.59 -4.50 -20.80
CA GLU A 77 -7.84 -5.36 -21.95
C GLU A 77 -9.32 -5.71 -22.10
N GLU A 78 -9.73 -6.04 -23.32
CA GLU A 78 -11.09 -6.49 -23.60
C GLU A 78 -11.33 -7.92 -23.11
N PHE A 79 -12.49 -8.17 -22.51
CA PHE A 79 -12.90 -9.51 -22.09
C PHE A 79 -14.40 -9.73 -22.21
N VAL A 80 -14.81 -11.00 -22.21
CA VAL A 80 -16.22 -11.39 -22.29
C VAL A 80 -16.69 -11.94 -20.96
N VAL A 81 -17.76 -11.35 -20.41
CA VAL A 81 -18.44 -11.86 -19.21
C VAL A 81 -19.65 -12.67 -19.63
N LYS A 82 -19.76 -13.90 -19.11
CA LYS A 82 -20.94 -14.74 -19.23
C LYS A 82 -21.66 -14.76 -17.88
N VAL A 83 -22.96 -14.49 -17.87
CA VAL A 83 -23.82 -14.55 -16.67
C VAL A 83 -24.88 -15.63 -16.91
N PRO A 84 -24.61 -16.91 -16.58
CA PRO A 84 -25.47 -18.03 -16.95
C PRO A 84 -26.89 -17.93 -16.40
N SER A 85 -27.07 -17.45 -15.17
CA SER A 85 -28.37 -17.28 -14.54
C SER A 85 -29.29 -16.29 -15.27
N LEU A 86 -28.72 -15.39 -16.07
CA LEU A 86 -29.45 -14.41 -16.88
C LEU A 86 -29.43 -14.76 -18.37
N GLY A 87 -28.72 -15.81 -18.78
CA GLY A 87 -28.49 -16.12 -20.19
C GLY A 87 -27.75 -15.01 -20.95
N LEU A 88 -26.98 -14.17 -20.27
CA LEU A 88 -26.32 -13.00 -20.86
C LEU A 88 -24.85 -13.27 -21.17
N GLN A 89 -24.38 -12.67 -22.26
CA GLN A 89 -22.97 -12.58 -22.62
C GLN A 89 -22.67 -11.14 -23.03
N VAL A 90 -21.72 -10.50 -22.35
CA VAL A 90 -21.41 -9.09 -22.51
C VAL A 90 -19.92 -8.91 -22.78
N LEU A 91 -19.60 -8.13 -23.82
CA LEU A 91 -18.24 -7.68 -24.11
C LEU A 91 -17.92 -6.44 -23.28
N VAL A 92 -16.89 -6.52 -22.43
CA VAL A 92 -16.37 -5.39 -21.65
C VAL A 92 -15.10 -4.89 -22.33
N GLY A 93 -15.22 -3.77 -23.01
CA GLY A 93 -14.09 -3.12 -23.69
C GLY A 93 -13.19 -2.32 -22.73
N PRO A 94 -11.99 -1.90 -23.17
CA PRO A 94 -10.97 -1.25 -22.34
C PRO A 94 -11.42 0.02 -21.59
N SER A 95 -12.39 0.75 -22.14
CA SER A 95 -12.90 2.01 -21.57
C SER A 95 -14.15 1.84 -20.72
N ARG A 96 -14.52 0.60 -20.34
CA ARG A 96 -15.69 0.31 -19.50
C ARG A 96 -15.33 -0.59 -18.33
N ARG A 97 -16.07 -0.40 -17.24
CA ARG A 97 -16.02 -1.26 -16.05
C ARG A 97 -17.16 -2.28 -16.13
N LEU A 98 -16.98 -3.42 -15.45
CA LEU A 98 -18.03 -4.43 -15.33
C LEU A 98 -19.20 -3.96 -14.44
N LEU A 99 -18.89 -3.21 -13.38
CA LEU A 99 -19.83 -2.58 -12.46
C LEU A 99 -20.24 -1.20 -12.99
#